data_AF-A0A7Y2SMY6-F1
#
_entry.id   AF-A0A7Y2SMY6-F1
#
_cell.length_a   1.000
_cell.length_b   1.000
_cell.length_c   1.000
_cell.angle_alpha   90.00
_cell.angle_beta   90.00
_cell.angle_gamma   90.00
#
_symmetry.space_group_name_H-M   'P 1'
#
loop_
_entity.id
_entity.type
_entity.pdbx_description
1 polymer ?
#
loop_
_entity_poly.entity_id
_entity_poly.type
_entity_poly.pdbx_seq_one_letter_code
_entity_poly.pdbx_strand_id
1 'polypeptide(L)'
;MPTATWQYVYGIIPTDDRAIFDVAGIDPAYDVYTVVEGDLAVVTSGVDPDSLHDLERATAVRYLSAHQRVLELVSHDYPVLPVKFGTTLPDEGMLRELLSQGAQLLRTTLDAYAGKEQHEVVVLWDMKNVFQEIAAEEPIAALRNQITSQPPEETVNERVALGQMVHASIQRRRRQISEQVIAQLRDLADDVIVNPTMDDTMVVNVALLLANSRQGDIDERLEALDALFGGQLQIRCVGPLPPYSFATLAVQVLPFDAVDAARQLLGLSEEVRTSEIKHVYRQHAAQAHPDHNPSAEHAVEHMESLTGAYQLLSALAKAQAPAADDQGHDWLCHLDRAAVERTLLLAVVHQEGVL
;
A
#
# COMPACT_ATOMS: atom_id res chain seq x y z
N MET A 1 29.69 -10.62 20.10
CA MET A 1 28.58 -9.76 20.57
C MET A 1 27.33 -10.37 19.97
N PRO A 2 26.25 -10.66 20.72
CA PRO A 2 24.98 -10.98 20.06
C PRO A 2 24.65 -9.79 19.17
N THR A 3 24.47 -10.05 17.87
CA THR A 3 24.03 -9.07 16.87
C THR A 3 22.73 -8.45 17.38
N ALA A 4 22.60 -7.13 17.32
CA ALA A 4 21.37 -6.46 17.71
C ALA A 4 20.22 -7.04 16.89
N THR A 5 19.23 -7.66 17.53
CA THR A 5 18.11 -8.29 16.84
C THR A 5 16.98 -7.29 16.69
N TRP A 6 16.83 -6.76 15.49
CA TRP A 6 15.66 -5.94 15.16
C TRP A 6 14.40 -6.81 15.14
N GLN A 7 13.25 -6.16 15.24
CA GLN A 7 11.94 -6.79 15.20
C GLN A 7 11.29 -6.54 13.85
N TYR A 8 10.95 -7.60 13.14
CA TYR A 8 10.16 -7.52 11.91
C TYR A 8 8.67 -7.56 12.22
N VAL A 9 7.94 -6.56 11.74
CA VAL A 9 6.53 -6.37 12.04
C VAL A 9 5.67 -6.97 10.94
N TYR A 10 4.87 -7.99 11.26
CA TYR A 10 3.95 -8.61 10.30
C TYR A 10 2.59 -7.88 10.30
N GLY A 11 1.98 -7.73 11.47
CA GLY A 11 0.62 -7.20 11.59
C GLY A 11 0.22 -6.93 13.03
N ILE A 12 -0.94 -6.30 13.21
CA ILE A 12 -1.53 -5.98 14.51
C ILE A 12 -2.81 -6.79 14.68
N ILE A 13 -3.03 -7.33 15.88
CA ILE A 13 -4.20 -8.13 16.25
C ILE A 13 -4.80 -7.69 17.59
N PRO A 14 -6.12 -7.86 17.82
CA PRO A 14 -6.78 -7.50 19.07
C PRO A 14 -6.70 -8.66 20.08
N THR A 15 -5.58 -8.74 20.80
CA THR A 15 -5.37 -9.73 21.88
C THR A 15 -4.50 -9.17 23.00
N ASP A 16 -4.77 -9.60 24.22
CA ASP A 16 -3.92 -9.39 25.40
C ASP A 16 -3.04 -10.61 25.73
N ASP A 17 -3.16 -11.68 24.93
CA ASP A 17 -2.43 -12.93 25.13
C ASP A 17 -1.06 -12.92 24.44
N ARG A 18 -0.08 -13.54 25.12
CA ARG A 18 1.21 -13.88 24.51
C ARG A 18 1.11 -15.23 23.81
N ALA A 19 1.36 -15.24 22.51
CA ALA A 19 1.37 -16.42 21.68
C ALA A 19 2.68 -16.57 20.90
N ILE A 20 3.01 -17.82 20.56
CA ILE A 20 4.02 -18.20 19.58
C ILE A 20 3.27 -18.97 18.49
N PHE A 21 3.50 -18.63 17.23
CA PHE A 21 2.81 -19.21 16.08
C PHE A 21 3.70 -20.26 15.43
N ASP A 22 3.12 -21.43 15.12
CA ASP A 22 3.81 -22.52 14.41
C ASP A 22 3.88 -22.24 12.90
N VAL A 23 4.70 -21.24 12.55
CA VAL A 23 4.92 -20.79 11.18
C VAL A 23 6.31 -20.21 11.03
N ALA A 24 7.04 -20.63 10.01
CA ALA A 24 8.32 -20.01 9.70
C ALA A 24 8.11 -18.55 9.24
N GLY A 25 8.73 -17.59 9.93
CA GLY A 25 8.73 -16.17 9.55
C GLY A 25 9.65 -15.87 8.36
N ILE A 26 9.95 -14.58 8.16
CA ILE A 26 10.89 -14.14 7.11
C ILE A 26 12.31 -14.67 7.32
N ASP A 27 12.71 -14.76 8.59
CA ASP A 27 13.95 -15.38 9.04
C ASP A 27 13.58 -16.62 9.87
N PRO A 28 13.80 -17.83 9.34
CA PRO A 28 13.41 -19.07 10.00
C PRO A 28 14.26 -19.38 11.24
N ALA A 29 15.30 -18.59 11.55
CA ALA A 29 16.06 -18.71 12.79
C ALA A 29 15.29 -18.20 14.02
N TYR A 30 14.23 -17.40 13.82
CA TYR A 30 13.43 -16.82 14.88
C TYR A 30 11.98 -17.28 14.81
N ASP A 31 11.40 -17.57 15.98
CA ASP A 31 9.99 -17.85 16.10
C ASP A 31 9.16 -16.59 15.81
N VAL A 32 7.93 -16.79 15.32
CA VAL A 32 6.93 -15.74 15.17
C VAL A 32 6.09 -15.71 16.44
N TYR A 33 5.98 -14.54 17.07
CA TYR A 33 5.33 -14.39 18.38
C TYR A 33 4.64 -13.03 18.52
N THR A 34 3.90 -12.85 19.60
CA THR A 34 3.21 -11.58 19.90
C THR A 34 3.95 -10.74 20.94
N VAL A 35 4.01 -9.42 20.72
CA VAL A 35 4.32 -8.43 21.76
C VAL A 35 3.06 -7.63 22.07
N VAL A 36 2.62 -7.69 23.31
CA VAL A 36 1.32 -7.17 23.78
C VAL A 36 1.48 -5.81 24.47
N GLU A 37 0.52 -4.91 24.25
CA GLU A 37 0.29 -3.68 25.00
C GLU A 37 -1.23 -3.44 25.13
N GLY A 38 -1.78 -3.59 26.34
CA GLY A 38 -3.23 -3.52 26.58
C GLY A 38 -3.98 -4.69 25.94
N ASP A 39 -4.95 -4.37 25.08
CA ASP A 39 -5.82 -5.28 24.33
C ASP A 39 -5.36 -5.48 22.86
N LEU A 40 -4.15 -5.00 22.53
CA LEU A 40 -3.56 -5.12 21.20
C LEU A 40 -2.22 -5.84 21.28
N ALA A 41 -1.87 -6.54 20.21
CA ALA A 41 -0.55 -7.14 20.05
C ALA A 41 0.01 -6.94 18.65
N VAL A 42 1.34 -6.79 18.58
CA VAL A 42 2.12 -6.89 17.35
C VAL A 42 2.49 -8.35 17.13
N VAL A 43 2.19 -8.91 15.96
CA VAL A 43 2.80 -10.15 15.48
C VAL A 43 4.17 -9.81 14.90
N THR A 44 5.22 -10.38 15.48
CA THR A 44 6.62 -10.04 15.20
C THR A 44 7.52 -11.28 15.17
N SER A 45 8.73 -11.13 14.62
CA SER A 45 9.84 -12.06 14.81
C SER A 45 11.15 -11.28 14.85
N GLY A 46 12.20 -11.90 15.39
CA GLY A 46 13.55 -11.37 15.23
C GLY A 46 13.98 -11.33 13.76
N VAL A 47 14.83 -10.38 13.42
CA VAL A 47 15.51 -10.30 12.13
C VAL A 47 16.88 -9.64 12.31
N ASP A 48 17.86 -10.05 11.50
CA ASP A 48 19.13 -9.34 11.40
C ASP A 48 18.90 -7.98 10.69
N PRO A 49 19.37 -6.85 11.25
CA PRO A 49 19.21 -5.52 10.66
C PRO A 49 19.66 -5.45 9.19
N ASP A 50 20.73 -6.17 8.83
CA ASP A 50 21.30 -6.14 7.49
C ASP A 50 20.50 -6.97 6.48
N SER A 51 19.58 -7.83 6.95
CA SER A 51 18.86 -8.79 6.10
C SER A 51 17.83 -8.17 5.16
N LEU A 52 17.45 -6.90 5.34
CA LEU A 52 16.44 -6.24 4.51
C LEU A 52 17.00 -5.14 3.60
N HIS A 53 18.30 -4.84 3.70
CA HIS A 53 18.97 -3.89 2.84
C HIS A 53 19.38 -4.54 1.51
N ASP A 54 19.16 -3.82 0.40
CA ASP A 54 19.57 -4.22 -0.96
C ASP A 54 19.20 -5.67 -1.36
N LEU A 55 17.97 -6.07 -1.02
CA LEU A 55 17.48 -7.42 -1.28
C LEU A 55 17.51 -7.79 -2.77
N GLU A 56 18.17 -8.89 -3.10
CA GLU A 56 18.01 -9.53 -4.39
C GLU A 56 16.54 -9.93 -4.61
N ARG A 57 16.06 -9.80 -5.85
CA ARG A 57 14.65 -10.06 -6.21
C ARG A 57 14.14 -11.42 -5.71
N ALA A 58 14.95 -12.48 -5.82
CA ALA A 58 14.57 -13.82 -5.38
C ALA A 58 14.36 -13.88 -3.85
N THR A 59 15.18 -13.17 -3.07
CA THR A 59 15.03 -13.09 -1.61
C THR A 59 13.83 -12.23 -1.22
N ALA A 60 13.62 -11.09 -1.87
CA ALA A 60 12.45 -10.26 -1.63
C ALA A 60 11.14 -11.04 -1.85
N VAL A 61 11.03 -11.84 -2.92
CA VAL A 61 9.86 -12.69 -3.18
C VAL A 61 9.67 -13.75 -2.08
N ARG A 62 10.76 -14.38 -1.62
CA ARG A 62 10.70 -15.35 -0.53
C ARG A 62 10.21 -14.72 0.78
N TYR A 63 10.73 -13.55 1.13
CA TYR A 63 10.32 -12.83 2.34
C TYR A 63 8.88 -12.35 2.25
N LEU A 64 8.45 -11.84 1.09
CA LEU A 64 7.05 -11.46 0.89
C LEU A 64 6.12 -12.66 1.08
N SER A 65 6.49 -13.81 0.52
CA SER A 65 5.71 -15.05 0.68
C SER A 65 5.66 -15.52 2.15
N ALA A 66 6.75 -15.39 2.90
CA ALA A 66 6.77 -15.71 4.32
C ALA A 66 5.92 -14.74 5.15
N HIS A 67 5.99 -13.44 4.85
CA HIS A 67 5.15 -12.42 5.48
C HIS A 67 3.65 -12.69 5.26
N GLN A 68 3.25 -13.03 4.03
CA GLN A 68 1.87 -13.39 3.71
C GLN A 68 1.40 -14.63 4.47
N ARG A 69 2.20 -15.70 4.46
CA ARG A 69 1.88 -16.96 5.16
C ARG A 69 1.70 -16.77 6.67
N VAL A 70 2.48 -15.90 7.30
CA VAL A 70 2.30 -15.58 8.73
C VAL A 70 0.94 -14.95 8.97
N LEU A 71 0.58 -13.93 8.20
CA LEU A 71 -0.68 -13.21 8.40
C LEU A 71 -1.90 -14.06 8.02
N GLU A 72 -1.80 -14.90 6.99
CA GLU A 72 -2.83 -15.89 6.66
C GLU A 72 -3.04 -16.86 7.83
N LEU A 73 -1.98 -17.40 8.45
CA LEU A 73 -2.14 -18.27 9.62
C LEU A 73 -2.86 -17.52 10.76
N VAL A 74 -2.38 -16.33 11.11
CA VAL A 74 -2.92 -15.53 12.22
C VAL A 74 -4.38 -15.13 11.96
N SER A 75 -4.76 -14.87 10.71
CA SER A 75 -6.12 -14.45 10.37
C SER A 75 -7.19 -15.52 10.56
N HIS A 76 -6.79 -16.78 10.81
CA HIS A 76 -7.75 -17.84 11.16
C HIS A 76 -8.38 -17.60 12.53
N ASP A 77 -7.61 -17.06 13.47
CA ASP A 77 -8.03 -16.89 14.87
C ASP A 77 -8.33 -15.43 15.24
N TYR A 78 -7.76 -14.47 14.52
CA TYR A 78 -7.86 -13.04 14.85
C TYR A 78 -8.21 -12.18 13.64
N PRO A 79 -8.96 -11.07 13.81
CA PRO A 79 -8.90 -9.95 12.88
C PRO A 79 -7.48 -9.42 12.79
N VAL A 80 -6.97 -9.21 11.58
CA VAL A 80 -5.59 -8.77 11.34
C VAL A 80 -5.60 -7.43 10.63
N LEU A 81 -4.83 -6.47 11.14
CA LEU A 81 -4.40 -5.29 10.40
C LEU A 81 -2.98 -5.54 9.88
N PRO A 82 -2.79 -5.83 8.59
CA PRO A 82 -1.48 -6.02 8.01
C PRO A 82 -0.59 -4.80 8.18
N VAL A 83 0.71 -5.01 8.36
CA VAL A 83 1.72 -3.94 8.35
C VAL A 83 2.49 -4.00 7.04
N LYS A 84 2.90 -2.85 6.51
CA LYS A 84 3.62 -2.77 5.25
C LYS A 84 4.85 -3.69 5.28
N PHE A 85 4.98 -4.53 4.25
CA PHE A 85 6.14 -5.42 4.09
C PHE A 85 7.46 -4.66 4.23
N GLY A 86 8.41 -5.26 4.97
CA GLY A 86 9.73 -4.68 5.20
C GLY A 86 9.79 -3.75 6.42
N THR A 87 8.70 -3.60 7.17
CA THR A 87 8.68 -2.79 8.38
C THR A 87 9.47 -3.48 9.50
N THR A 88 10.48 -2.79 10.02
CA THR A 88 11.26 -3.22 11.18
C THR A 88 11.37 -2.13 12.22
N LEU A 89 11.38 -2.51 13.49
CA LEU A 89 11.67 -1.65 14.63
C LEU A 89 12.87 -2.20 15.42
N PRO A 90 13.65 -1.36 16.12
CA PRO A 90 14.92 -1.79 16.72
C PRO A 90 14.77 -2.80 17.85
N ASP A 91 13.65 -2.77 18.59
CA ASP A 91 13.40 -3.64 19.74
C ASP A 91 11.90 -3.75 20.08
N GLU A 92 11.57 -4.60 21.05
CA GLU A 92 10.20 -4.75 21.57
C GLU A 92 9.67 -3.48 22.27
N GLY A 93 10.55 -2.61 22.77
CA GLY A 93 10.13 -1.34 23.38
C GLY A 93 9.43 -0.46 22.35
N MET A 94 10.01 -0.34 21.16
CA MET A 94 9.40 0.38 20.04
C MET A 94 8.13 -0.31 19.51
N LEU A 95 8.01 -1.63 19.61
CA LEU A 95 6.74 -2.32 19.30
C LEU A 95 5.62 -1.90 20.27
N ARG A 96 5.93 -1.74 21.56
CA ARG A 96 4.95 -1.26 22.55
C ARG A 96 4.60 0.21 22.31
N GLU A 97 5.57 1.05 21.95
CA GLU A 97 5.34 2.43 21.53
C GLU A 97 4.40 2.53 20.33
N LEU A 98 4.56 1.66 19.32
CA LEU A 98 3.66 1.56 18.18
C LEU A 98 2.22 1.34 18.63
N LEU A 99 2.01 0.37 19.52
CA LEU A 99 0.68 0.03 20.03
C LEU A 99 0.10 1.17 20.88
N SER A 100 0.89 1.79 21.76
CA SER A 100 0.40 2.85 22.64
C SER A 100 0.08 4.15 21.88
N GLN A 101 0.95 4.56 20.94
CA GLN A 101 0.74 5.77 20.13
C GLN A 101 -0.38 5.56 19.11
N GLY A 102 -0.50 4.35 18.56
CA GLY A 102 -1.51 4.00 17.55
C GLY A 102 -2.85 3.53 18.10
N ALA A 103 -3.00 3.34 19.42
CA ALA A 103 -4.09 2.55 20.00
C ALA A 103 -5.49 2.87 19.43
N GLN A 104 -5.85 4.16 19.34
CA GLN A 104 -7.17 4.55 18.82
C GLN A 104 -7.31 4.25 17.32
N LEU A 105 -6.30 4.57 16.52
CA LEU A 105 -6.27 4.28 15.08
C LEU A 105 -6.38 2.77 14.85
N LEU A 106 -5.55 1.99 15.53
CA LEU A 106 -5.46 0.54 15.39
C LEU A 106 -6.79 -0.14 15.75
N ARG A 107 -7.40 0.21 16.90
CA ARG A 107 -8.72 -0.32 17.29
C ARG A 107 -9.79 0.02 16.28
N THR A 108 -9.89 1.30 15.90
CA THR A 108 -10.90 1.77 14.94
C THR A 108 -10.78 1.03 13.60
N THR A 109 -9.56 0.80 13.13
CA THR A 109 -9.32 0.06 11.90
C THR A 109 -9.63 -1.43 12.05
N LEU A 110 -9.16 -2.08 13.11
CA LEU A 110 -9.46 -3.50 13.36
C LEU A 110 -10.97 -3.75 13.47
N ASP A 111 -11.71 -2.89 14.17
CA ASP A 111 -13.17 -2.96 14.28
C ASP A 111 -13.86 -2.80 12.92
N ALA A 112 -13.35 -1.92 12.05
CA ALA A 112 -13.92 -1.69 10.72
C ALA A 112 -13.78 -2.89 9.76
N TYR A 113 -12.76 -3.73 9.98
CA TYR A 113 -12.45 -4.91 9.18
C TYR A 113 -12.73 -6.25 9.89
N ALA A 114 -13.16 -6.22 11.15
CA ALA A 114 -13.54 -7.42 11.88
C ALA A 114 -14.69 -8.16 11.17
N GLY A 115 -14.54 -9.48 11.01
CA GLY A 115 -15.51 -10.31 10.31
C GLY A 115 -15.57 -10.07 8.80
N LYS A 116 -14.53 -9.44 8.23
CA LYS A 116 -14.34 -9.28 6.79
C LYS A 116 -13.05 -9.93 6.34
N GLU A 117 -13.06 -10.41 5.11
CA GLU A 117 -11.96 -11.06 4.42
C GLU A 117 -11.80 -10.49 3.03
N GLN A 118 -10.58 -10.56 2.50
CA GLN A 118 -10.29 -10.19 1.13
C GLN A 118 -10.24 -11.42 0.23
N HIS A 119 -10.80 -11.29 -0.96
CA HIS A 119 -10.59 -12.22 -2.08
C HIS A 119 -10.05 -11.48 -3.29
N GLU A 120 -9.03 -12.02 -3.95
CA GLU A 120 -8.48 -11.49 -5.19
C GLU A 120 -9.04 -12.28 -6.38
N VAL A 121 -9.78 -11.60 -7.25
CA VAL A 121 -10.35 -12.15 -8.48
C VAL A 121 -9.54 -11.63 -9.67
N VAL A 122 -8.85 -12.56 -10.34
CA VAL A 122 -8.07 -12.30 -11.55
C VAL A 122 -8.77 -12.93 -12.74
N VAL A 123 -9.08 -12.13 -13.74
CA VAL A 123 -9.68 -12.59 -15.00
C VAL A 123 -8.67 -12.48 -16.12
N LEU A 124 -8.42 -13.61 -16.78
CA LEU A 124 -7.52 -13.73 -17.93
C LEU A 124 -8.33 -14.14 -19.17
N TRP A 125 -7.81 -13.83 -20.35
CA TRP A 125 -8.33 -14.33 -21.63
C TRP A 125 -7.25 -15.03 -22.45
N ASP A 126 -7.62 -15.81 -23.45
CA ASP A 126 -6.64 -16.36 -24.38
C ASP A 126 -6.31 -15.32 -25.46
N MET A 127 -5.11 -14.72 -25.38
CA MET A 127 -4.65 -13.74 -26.36
C MET A 127 -4.66 -14.26 -27.80
N LYS A 128 -4.47 -15.57 -28.02
CA LYS A 128 -4.53 -16.12 -29.38
C LYS A 128 -5.94 -16.00 -29.96
N ASN A 129 -6.96 -16.32 -29.17
CA ASN A 129 -8.36 -16.20 -29.58
C ASN A 129 -8.73 -14.73 -29.77
N VAL A 130 -8.34 -13.86 -28.84
CA VAL A 130 -8.56 -12.41 -28.94
C VAL A 130 -7.95 -11.84 -30.22
N PHE A 131 -6.69 -12.19 -30.54
CA PHE A 131 -6.06 -11.74 -31.78
C PHE A 131 -6.75 -12.28 -33.05
N GLN A 132 -7.21 -13.53 -33.03
CA GLN A 132 -7.94 -14.11 -34.17
C GLN A 132 -9.25 -13.35 -34.44
N GLU A 133 -9.99 -13.02 -33.38
CA GLU A 133 -11.22 -12.26 -33.48
C GLU A 133 -10.97 -10.82 -33.96
N ILE A 134 -9.94 -10.15 -33.42
CA ILE A 134 -9.56 -8.80 -33.84
C ILE A 134 -9.10 -8.79 -35.30
N ALA A 135 -8.38 -9.81 -35.74
CA ALA A 135 -7.94 -9.93 -37.14
C ALA A 135 -9.09 -10.09 -38.14
N ALA A 136 -10.29 -10.46 -37.67
CA ALA A 136 -11.51 -10.55 -38.47
C ALA A 136 -12.35 -9.25 -38.47
N GLU A 137 -11.98 -8.22 -37.70
CA GLU A 137 -12.70 -6.94 -37.66
C GLU A 137 -12.52 -6.14 -38.96
N GLU A 138 -13.61 -5.59 -39.49
CA GLU A 138 -13.67 -5.02 -40.86
C GLU A 138 -13.03 -3.64 -41.13
N PRO A 139 -12.22 -3.06 -40.23
CA PRO A 139 -11.20 -2.12 -40.70
C PRO A 139 -9.78 -2.70 -40.59
N ILE A 140 -9.57 -3.67 -39.70
CA ILE A 140 -8.27 -4.32 -39.46
C ILE A 140 -7.97 -5.32 -40.57
N ALA A 141 -8.95 -6.14 -40.94
CA ALA A 141 -8.82 -7.12 -42.03
C ALA A 141 -8.51 -6.43 -43.37
N ALA A 142 -9.21 -5.34 -43.68
CA ALA A 142 -9.01 -4.55 -44.89
C ALA A 142 -7.59 -3.95 -44.95
N LEU A 143 -7.14 -3.26 -43.90
CA LEU A 143 -5.80 -2.66 -43.86
C LEU A 143 -4.69 -3.71 -43.91
N ARG A 144 -4.87 -4.86 -43.23
CA ARG A 144 -3.93 -5.99 -43.31
C ARG A 144 -3.79 -6.51 -44.74
N ASN A 145 -4.90 -6.66 -45.46
CA ASN A 145 -4.89 -7.15 -46.84
C ASN A 145 -4.21 -6.12 -47.78
N GLN A 146 -4.42 -4.83 -47.55
CA GLN A 146 -3.75 -3.75 -48.28
C GLN A 146 -2.23 -3.80 -48.10
N ILE A 147 -1.75 -3.92 -46.86
CA ILE A 147 -0.31 -4.02 -46.53
C ILE A 147 0.33 -5.25 -47.17
N THR A 148 -0.37 -6.39 -47.15
CA THR A 148 0.15 -7.65 -47.73
C THR A 148 0.31 -7.56 -49.25
N SER A 149 -0.40 -6.63 -49.90
CA SER A 149 -0.39 -6.44 -51.35
C SER A 149 0.68 -5.44 -51.83
N GLN A 150 1.53 -4.90 -50.93
CA GLN A 150 2.50 -3.85 -51.22
C GLN A 150 3.90 -4.17 -50.68
N PRO A 151 4.99 -3.57 -51.23
CA PRO A 151 6.34 -3.77 -50.73
C PRO A 151 6.51 -3.34 -49.26
N PRO A 152 7.36 -4.01 -48.47
CA PRO A 152 7.59 -3.66 -47.06
C PRO A 152 8.08 -2.21 -46.84
N GLU A 153 8.87 -1.69 -47.77
CA GLU A 153 9.45 -0.33 -47.71
C GLU A 153 8.41 0.78 -47.88
N GLU A 154 7.27 0.48 -48.52
CA GLU A 154 6.18 1.43 -48.78
C GLU A 154 5.06 1.36 -47.72
N THR A 155 5.11 0.37 -46.80
CA THR A 155 4.00 0.08 -45.86
C THR A 155 4.31 0.40 -44.40
N VAL A 156 5.39 1.15 -44.12
CA VAL A 156 5.83 1.41 -42.74
C VAL A 156 4.74 2.13 -41.92
N ASN A 157 4.13 3.17 -42.49
CA ASN A 157 3.09 3.95 -41.81
C ASN A 157 1.82 3.13 -41.61
N GLU A 158 1.41 2.35 -42.61
CA GLU A 158 0.24 1.47 -42.56
C GLU A 158 0.42 0.37 -41.51
N ARG A 159 1.63 -0.18 -41.37
CA ARG A 159 1.93 -1.18 -40.32
C ARG A 159 1.84 -0.59 -38.92
N VAL A 160 2.30 0.65 -38.73
CA VAL A 160 2.14 1.38 -37.46
C VAL A 160 0.66 1.62 -37.19
N ALA A 161 -0.11 2.09 -38.17
CA ALA A 161 -1.55 2.30 -38.04
C ALA A 161 -2.30 1.00 -37.72
N LEU A 162 -1.96 -0.12 -38.37
CA LEU A 162 -2.52 -1.44 -38.07
C LEU A 162 -2.25 -1.85 -36.61
N GLY A 163 -1.01 -1.66 -36.13
CA GLY A 163 -0.65 -1.93 -34.74
C GLY A 163 -1.47 -1.09 -33.74
N GLN A 164 -1.65 0.20 -34.03
CA GLN A 164 -2.49 1.09 -33.22
C GLN A 164 -3.96 0.65 -33.20
N MET A 165 -4.51 0.22 -34.35
CA MET A 165 -5.89 -0.28 -34.44
C MET A 165 -6.09 -1.57 -33.64
N VAL A 166 -5.13 -2.50 -33.72
CA VAL A 166 -5.15 -3.74 -32.94
C VAL A 166 -5.09 -3.42 -31.46
N HIS A 167 -4.16 -2.58 -31.02
CA HIS A 167 -4.04 -2.18 -29.62
C HIS A 167 -5.32 -1.50 -29.11
N ALA A 168 -5.88 -0.56 -29.89
CA ALA A 168 -7.15 0.09 -29.54
C ALA A 168 -8.32 -0.90 -29.44
N SER A 169 -8.35 -1.95 -30.27
CA SER A 169 -9.38 -2.99 -30.17
C SER A 169 -9.22 -3.85 -28.92
N ILE A 170 -7.99 -4.25 -28.57
CA ILE A 170 -7.68 -4.94 -27.30
C ILE A 170 -8.17 -4.10 -26.11
N GLN A 171 -7.79 -2.82 -26.06
CA GLN A 171 -8.18 -1.92 -24.97
C GLN A 171 -9.70 -1.75 -24.85
N ARG A 172 -10.40 -1.66 -25.99
CA ARG A 172 -11.87 -1.55 -26.03
C ARG A 172 -12.52 -2.81 -25.46
N ARG A 173 -12.11 -3.99 -25.92
CA ARG A 173 -12.63 -5.28 -25.47
C ARG A 173 -12.36 -5.50 -23.98
N ARG A 174 -11.13 -5.19 -23.52
CA ARG A 174 -10.74 -5.27 -22.11
C ARG A 174 -11.70 -4.46 -21.27
N ARG A 175 -11.82 -3.16 -21.56
CA ARG A 175 -12.70 -2.25 -20.82
C ARG A 175 -14.15 -2.75 -20.76
N GLN A 176 -14.71 -3.23 -21.87
CA GLN A 176 -16.10 -3.75 -21.90
C GLN A 176 -16.29 -4.97 -20.98
N ILE A 177 -15.33 -5.90 -20.98
CA ILE A 177 -15.39 -7.08 -20.12
C ILE A 177 -15.13 -6.68 -18.66
N SER A 178 -14.12 -5.86 -18.39
CA SER A 178 -13.80 -5.37 -17.05
C SER A 178 -15.00 -4.66 -16.42
N GLU A 179 -15.66 -3.75 -17.15
CA GLU A 179 -16.86 -3.03 -16.67
C GLU A 179 -17.98 -4.00 -16.25
N GLN A 180 -18.23 -5.05 -17.04
CA GLN A 180 -19.25 -6.05 -16.74
C GLN A 180 -18.87 -6.93 -15.54
N VAL A 181 -17.61 -7.39 -15.47
CA VAL A 181 -17.10 -8.17 -14.34
C VAL A 181 -17.17 -7.35 -13.05
N ILE A 182 -16.65 -6.12 -13.06
CA ILE A 182 -16.65 -5.23 -11.89
C ILE A 182 -18.07 -4.95 -11.42
N ALA A 183 -19.03 -4.71 -12.33
CA ALA A 183 -20.42 -4.49 -11.96
C ALA A 183 -21.02 -5.68 -11.20
N GLN A 184 -20.76 -6.91 -11.66
CA GLN A 184 -21.25 -8.12 -10.99
C GLN A 184 -20.61 -8.35 -9.61
N LEU A 185 -19.32 -8.04 -9.47
CA LEU A 185 -18.60 -8.23 -8.21
C LEU A 185 -18.92 -7.14 -7.18
N ARG A 186 -19.21 -5.91 -7.60
CA ARG A 186 -19.60 -4.80 -6.71
C ARG A 186 -20.88 -5.07 -5.94
N ASP A 187 -21.83 -5.81 -6.53
CA ASP A 187 -23.09 -6.15 -5.85
C ASP A 187 -22.88 -7.16 -4.71
N LEU A 188 -21.78 -7.90 -4.74
CA LEU A 188 -21.45 -8.95 -3.77
C LEU A 188 -20.65 -8.40 -2.57
N ALA A 189 -19.71 -7.49 -2.84
CA ALA A 189 -18.70 -7.02 -1.91
C ALA A 189 -19.09 -5.73 -1.17
N ASP A 190 -18.58 -5.58 0.05
CA ASP A 190 -18.72 -4.34 0.83
C ASP A 190 -17.85 -3.22 0.23
N ASP A 191 -16.71 -3.58 -0.36
CA ASP A 191 -15.83 -2.67 -1.08
C ASP A 191 -15.05 -3.41 -2.18
N VAL A 192 -14.62 -2.68 -3.20
CA VAL A 192 -13.95 -3.21 -4.39
C VAL A 192 -12.81 -2.30 -4.83
N ILE A 193 -11.60 -2.87 -4.91
CA ILE A 193 -10.41 -2.19 -5.45
C ILE A 193 -10.03 -2.85 -6.78
N VAL A 194 -9.93 -2.05 -7.83
CA VAL A 194 -9.45 -2.51 -9.15
C VAL A 194 -7.96 -2.26 -9.24
N ASN A 195 -7.18 -3.34 -9.31
CA ASN A 195 -5.72 -3.28 -9.37
C ASN A 195 -5.21 -3.10 -10.81
N PRO A 196 -4.02 -2.51 -11.01
CA PRO A 196 -3.37 -2.47 -12.31
C PRO A 196 -3.18 -3.86 -12.91
N THR A 197 -3.45 -4.00 -14.21
CA THR A 197 -3.16 -5.24 -14.95
C THR A 197 -1.67 -5.38 -15.21
N MET A 198 -1.11 -6.58 -15.02
CA MET A 198 0.33 -6.82 -15.23
C MET A 198 0.74 -6.82 -16.71
N ASP A 199 -0.11 -7.36 -17.59
CA ASP A 199 0.12 -7.47 -19.02
C ASP A 199 -1.20 -7.55 -19.81
N ASP A 200 -1.11 -7.68 -21.13
CA ASP A 200 -2.28 -7.76 -22.02
C ASP A 200 -3.09 -9.06 -21.89
N THR A 201 -2.56 -10.10 -21.22
CA THR A 201 -3.32 -11.34 -20.97
C THR A 201 -4.35 -11.19 -19.86
N MET A 202 -4.14 -10.20 -18.99
CA MET A 202 -4.99 -9.89 -17.86
C MET A 202 -6.07 -8.87 -18.26
N VAL A 203 -7.33 -9.27 -18.07
CA VAL A 203 -8.50 -8.46 -18.37
C VAL A 203 -8.80 -7.53 -17.20
N VAL A 204 -8.86 -8.08 -16.00
CA VAL A 204 -9.07 -7.33 -14.76
C VAL A 204 -8.44 -8.07 -13.58
N ASN A 205 -7.89 -7.32 -12.64
CA ASN A 205 -7.51 -7.81 -11.31
C ASN A 205 -8.28 -7.01 -10.27
N VAL A 206 -9.06 -7.68 -9.43
CA VAL A 206 -9.95 -7.04 -8.46
C VAL A 206 -9.73 -7.63 -7.07
N ALA A 207 -9.49 -6.79 -6.07
CA ALA A 207 -9.64 -7.16 -4.68
C ALA A 207 -11.07 -6.86 -4.22
N LEU A 208 -11.70 -7.84 -3.57
CA LEU A 208 -13.04 -7.76 -3.01
C LEU A 208 -12.95 -7.84 -1.49
N LEU A 209 -13.64 -6.96 -0.79
CA LEU A 209 -13.83 -7.05 0.65
C LEU A 209 -15.20 -7.66 0.92
N LEU A 210 -15.22 -8.82 1.56
CA LEU A 210 -16.44 -9.58 1.83
C LEU A 210 -16.60 -9.81 3.32
N ALA A 211 -17.82 -9.72 3.82
CA ALA A 211 -18.14 -10.27 5.14
C ALA A 211 -17.99 -11.79 5.11
N ASN A 212 -17.41 -12.39 6.16
CA ASN A 212 -17.15 -13.84 6.24
C ASN A 212 -18.43 -14.68 6.03
N SER A 213 -19.60 -14.14 6.34
CA SER A 213 -20.89 -14.80 6.12
C SER A 213 -21.29 -14.96 4.65
N ARG A 214 -20.64 -14.23 3.72
CA ARG A 214 -20.92 -14.22 2.28
C ARG A 214 -19.92 -15.02 1.46
N GLN A 215 -19.05 -15.79 2.12
CA GLN A 215 -18.04 -16.58 1.42
C GLN A 215 -18.65 -17.56 0.40
N GLY A 216 -19.80 -18.18 0.69
CA GLY A 216 -20.47 -19.07 -0.26
C GLY A 216 -21.04 -18.36 -1.50
N ASP A 217 -21.35 -17.07 -1.38
CA ASP A 217 -21.97 -16.30 -2.47
C ASP A 217 -20.94 -15.93 -3.57
N ILE A 218 -19.64 -15.99 -3.27
CA ILE A 218 -18.59 -15.70 -4.25
C ILE A 218 -18.53 -16.76 -5.34
N ASP A 219 -18.55 -18.05 -4.97
CA ASP A 219 -18.44 -19.15 -5.91
C ASP A 219 -19.60 -19.12 -6.91
N GLU A 220 -20.83 -18.95 -6.43
CA GLU A 220 -22.02 -18.81 -7.28
C GLU A 220 -21.91 -17.61 -8.24
N ARG A 221 -21.35 -16.49 -7.77
CA ARG A 221 -21.16 -15.30 -8.60
C ARG A 221 -20.09 -15.51 -9.67
N LEU A 222 -19.00 -16.21 -9.34
CA LEU A 222 -17.93 -16.53 -10.29
C LEU A 222 -18.42 -17.52 -11.36
N GLU A 223 -19.22 -18.51 -10.99
CA GLU A 223 -19.86 -19.42 -11.95
C GLU A 223 -20.82 -18.67 -12.90
N ALA A 224 -21.63 -17.74 -12.37
CA ALA A 224 -22.50 -16.91 -13.19
C ALA A 224 -21.72 -16.00 -14.16
N LEU A 225 -20.57 -15.48 -13.73
CA LEU A 225 -19.66 -14.71 -14.58
C LEU A 225 -19.08 -15.58 -15.70
N ASP A 226 -18.59 -16.77 -15.40
CA ASP A 226 -18.04 -17.68 -16.41
C ASP A 226 -19.10 -18.05 -17.48
N ALA A 227 -20.33 -18.32 -17.04
CA ALA A 227 -21.46 -18.59 -17.91
C ALA A 227 -21.84 -17.39 -18.81
N LEU A 228 -21.80 -16.16 -18.26
CA LEU A 228 -22.09 -14.93 -19.01
C LEU A 228 -21.15 -14.73 -20.21
N PHE A 229 -19.88 -15.12 -20.06
CA PHE A 229 -18.87 -15.04 -21.12
C PHE A 229 -18.66 -16.35 -21.88
N GLY A 230 -19.55 -17.34 -21.69
CA GLY A 230 -19.53 -18.61 -22.42
C GLY A 230 -18.26 -19.43 -22.23
N GLY A 231 -17.60 -19.33 -21.07
CA GLY A 231 -16.37 -20.06 -20.76
C GLY A 231 -15.12 -19.59 -21.54
N GLN A 232 -15.16 -18.38 -22.11
CA GLN A 232 -14.02 -17.81 -22.86
C GLN A 232 -12.97 -17.17 -21.97
N LEU A 233 -13.30 -16.93 -20.70
CA LEU A 233 -12.43 -16.31 -19.71
C LEU A 233 -11.87 -17.37 -18.76
N GLN A 234 -10.66 -17.13 -18.26
CA GLN A 234 -10.09 -17.90 -17.16
C GLN A 234 -10.19 -17.04 -15.91
N ILE A 235 -11.12 -17.38 -15.02
CA ILE A 235 -11.35 -16.68 -13.77
C ILE A 235 -10.64 -17.42 -12.65
N ARG A 236 -9.80 -16.71 -11.89
CA ARG A 236 -9.11 -17.23 -10.71
C ARG A 236 -9.52 -16.42 -9.50
N CYS A 237 -9.84 -17.09 -8.41
CA CYS A 237 -10.10 -16.47 -7.13
C CYS A 237 -9.08 -16.96 -6.10
N VAL A 238 -8.50 -16.05 -5.33
CA VAL A 238 -7.54 -16.34 -4.26
C VAL A 238 -8.06 -15.73 -2.96
N GLY A 239 -8.28 -16.58 -1.96
CA GLY A 239 -8.68 -16.19 -0.62
C GLY A 239 -9.28 -17.36 0.17
N PRO A 240 -9.67 -17.13 1.43
CA PRO A 240 -9.69 -15.83 2.11
C PRO A 240 -8.31 -15.31 2.47
N LEU A 241 -8.10 -14.00 2.36
CA LEU A 241 -6.86 -13.30 2.71
C LEU A 241 -7.14 -12.22 3.76
N PRO A 242 -6.13 -11.84 4.57
CA PRO A 242 -6.15 -10.57 5.30
C PRO A 242 -6.41 -9.39 4.34
N PRO A 243 -7.02 -8.29 4.82
CA PRO A 243 -7.49 -7.20 3.96
C PRO A 243 -6.36 -6.24 3.50
N TYR A 244 -5.28 -6.77 2.94
CA TYR A 244 -4.09 -6.00 2.53
C TYR A 244 -4.40 -4.80 1.62
N SER A 245 -5.24 -5.01 0.61
CA SER A 245 -5.58 -3.97 -0.37
C SER A 245 -6.41 -2.86 0.29
N PHE A 246 -7.20 -3.19 1.31
CA PHE A 246 -8.13 -2.28 1.95
C PHE A 246 -7.57 -1.63 3.21
N ALA A 247 -6.63 -2.24 3.92
CA ALA A 247 -5.97 -1.59 5.05
C ALA A 247 -4.61 -2.20 5.30
N THR A 248 -3.57 -1.37 5.20
CA THR A 248 -2.22 -1.72 5.62
C THR A 248 -1.68 -0.60 6.49
N LEU A 249 -1.13 -0.94 7.66
CA LEU A 249 -0.45 0.02 8.52
C LEU A 249 0.93 0.34 7.93
N ALA A 250 1.16 1.61 7.61
CA ALA A 250 2.48 2.16 7.34
C ALA A 250 3.04 2.73 8.65
N VAL A 251 4.25 2.28 9.00
CA VAL A 251 5.01 2.75 10.16
C VAL A 251 6.26 3.44 9.63
N GLN A 252 6.46 4.69 10.02
CA GLN A 252 7.65 5.45 9.65
C GLN A 252 8.37 5.93 10.90
N VAL A 253 9.65 5.57 10.99
CA VAL A 253 10.60 6.12 11.97
C VAL A 253 11.25 7.36 11.34
N LEU A 254 11.26 8.47 12.06
CA LEU A 254 11.91 9.69 11.59
C LEU A 254 13.39 9.70 12.01
N PRO A 255 14.34 9.85 11.07
CA PRO A 255 15.74 9.98 11.44
C PRO A 255 15.94 11.30 12.18
N PHE A 256 16.50 11.24 13.40
CA PHE A 256 16.69 12.42 14.24
C PHE A 256 17.46 13.53 13.52
N ASP A 257 18.52 13.21 12.78
CA ASP A 257 19.34 14.21 12.11
C ASP A 257 18.54 15.03 11.08
N ALA A 258 17.52 14.44 10.44
CA ALA A 258 16.64 15.16 9.52
C ALA A 258 15.66 16.08 10.28
N VAL A 259 15.13 15.60 11.40
CA VAL A 259 14.26 16.40 12.28
C VAL A 259 15.03 17.57 12.88
N ASP A 260 16.26 17.33 13.34
CA ASP A 260 17.12 18.36 13.90
C ASP A 260 17.52 19.41 12.85
N ALA A 261 17.85 18.97 11.63
CA ALA A 261 18.10 19.89 10.53
C ALA A 261 16.87 20.76 10.20
N ALA A 262 15.67 20.18 10.18
CA ALA A 262 14.42 20.92 9.97
C ALA A 262 14.14 21.93 11.10
N ARG A 263 14.36 21.51 12.35
CA ARG A 263 14.24 22.35 13.56
C ARG A 263 15.20 23.54 13.48
N GLN A 264 16.46 23.30 13.15
CA GLN A 264 17.49 24.33 12.99
C GLN A 264 17.17 25.29 11.83
N LEU A 265 16.66 24.76 10.71
CA LEU A 265 16.27 25.58 9.54
C LEU A 265 15.16 26.58 9.89
N LEU A 266 14.19 26.18 10.71
CA LEU A 266 13.14 27.06 11.22
C LEU A 266 13.57 27.83 12.49
N GLY A 267 14.78 27.62 13.03
CA GLY A 267 15.24 28.31 14.23
C GLY A 267 14.44 27.98 15.50
N LEU A 268 13.88 26.77 15.59
CA LEU A 268 13.04 26.33 16.72
C LEU A 268 13.89 25.71 17.85
N SER A 269 13.41 25.82 19.09
CA SER A 269 13.95 25.09 20.24
C SER A 269 13.57 23.60 20.22
N GLU A 270 14.21 22.81 21.08
CA GLU A 270 13.86 21.39 21.27
C GLU A 270 12.48 21.21 21.89
N GLU A 271 11.99 22.18 22.66
CA GLU A 271 10.60 22.23 23.11
C GLU A 271 9.88 23.35 22.36
N VAL A 272 8.81 23.02 21.64
CA VAL A 272 8.09 23.98 20.81
C VAL A 272 6.59 23.73 20.85
N ARG A 273 5.80 24.78 20.75
CA ARG A 273 4.34 24.67 20.63
C ARG A 273 3.93 24.40 19.18
N THR A 274 2.88 23.61 18.96
CA THR A 274 2.45 23.29 17.59
C THR A 274 2.04 24.52 16.78
N SER A 275 1.47 25.52 17.42
CA SER A 275 1.17 26.82 16.80
C SER A 275 2.43 27.61 16.42
N GLU A 276 3.51 27.47 17.16
CA GLU A 276 4.79 28.15 16.92
C GLU A 276 5.48 27.62 15.67
N ILE A 277 5.48 26.29 15.44
CA ILE A 277 5.99 25.67 14.20
C ILE A 277 5.33 26.33 12.97
N LYS A 278 4.00 26.44 12.99
CA LYS A 278 3.22 27.05 11.90
C LYS A 278 3.45 28.55 11.76
N HIS A 279 3.59 29.27 12.87
CA HIS A 279 3.86 30.70 12.88
C HIS A 279 5.21 31.02 12.24
N VAL A 280 6.25 30.33 12.70
CA VAL A 280 7.63 30.52 12.25
C VAL A 280 7.78 30.15 10.77
N TYR A 281 7.21 29.02 10.34
CA TYR A 281 7.18 28.67 8.91
C TYR A 281 6.55 29.79 8.06
N ARG A 282 5.38 30.32 8.45
CA ARG A 282 4.72 31.41 7.71
C ARG A 282 5.57 32.67 7.63
N GLN A 283 6.28 33.00 8.71
CA GLN A 283 7.20 34.14 8.73
C GLN A 283 8.37 33.94 7.76
N HIS A 284 9.03 32.78 7.79
CA HIS A 284 10.12 32.45 6.88
C HIS A 284 9.65 32.37 5.42
N ALA A 285 8.51 31.73 5.14
CA ALA A 285 7.94 31.62 3.81
C ALA A 285 7.57 32.99 3.22
N ALA A 286 7.02 33.91 4.01
CA ALA A 286 6.69 35.27 3.57
C ALA A 286 7.95 36.08 3.20
N GLN A 287 9.07 35.86 3.89
CA GLN A 287 10.36 36.50 3.63
C GLN A 287 11.08 35.87 2.42
N ALA A 288 10.92 34.56 2.23
CA ALA A 288 11.55 33.79 1.14
C ALA A 288 10.69 33.73 -0.14
N HIS A 289 9.52 34.37 -0.18
CA HIS A 289 8.60 34.25 -1.31
C HIS A 289 9.25 34.75 -2.63
N PRO A 290 9.22 33.95 -3.72
CA PRO A 290 9.88 34.30 -5.00
C PRO A 290 9.43 35.66 -5.56
N ASP A 291 8.15 36.00 -5.42
CA ASP A 291 7.60 37.29 -5.87
C ASP A 291 8.18 38.50 -5.10
N HIS A 292 8.66 38.29 -3.87
CA HIS A 292 9.30 39.34 -3.06
C HIS A 292 10.84 39.32 -3.19
N ASN A 293 11.42 38.22 -3.68
CA ASN A 293 12.86 38.05 -3.89
C ASN A 293 13.19 37.44 -5.27
N PRO A 294 12.86 38.13 -6.39
CA PRO A 294 13.06 37.60 -7.74
C PRO A 294 14.53 37.48 -8.18
N SER A 295 15.46 38.06 -7.39
CA SER A 295 16.90 38.08 -7.64
C SER A 295 17.71 37.14 -6.73
N ALA A 296 17.05 36.39 -5.83
CA ALA A 296 17.72 35.43 -4.97
C ALA A 296 17.99 34.12 -5.74
N GLU A 297 19.26 33.85 -6.00
CA GLU A 297 19.74 32.57 -6.52
C GLU A 297 19.27 31.45 -5.56
N HIS A 298 18.59 30.43 -6.08
CA HIS A 298 18.01 29.30 -5.30
C HIS A 298 16.79 29.61 -4.41
N ALA A 299 16.03 30.71 -4.65
CA ALA A 299 14.82 31.02 -3.87
C ALA A 299 13.77 29.89 -3.85
N VAL A 300 13.63 29.17 -4.97
CA VAL A 300 12.70 28.03 -5.10
C VAL A 300 13.14 26.85 -4.22
N GLU A 301 14.40 26.44 -4.30
CA GLU A 301 14.97 25.35 -3.50
C GLU A 301 14.90 25.65 -2.00
N HIS A 302 15.12 26.92 -1.61
CA HIS A 302 14.98 27.35 -0.23
C HIS A 302 13.52 27.25 0.26
N MET A 303 12.55 27.65 -0.56
CA MET A 303 11.12 27.51 -0.24
C MET A 303 10.68 26.05 -0.14
N GLU A 304 11.18 25.19 -1.02
CA GLU A 304 10.96 23.73 -0.96
C GLU A 304 11.53 23.15 0.34
N SER A 305 12.74 23.56 0.74
CA SER A 305 13.38 23.13 2.00
C SER A 305 12.58 23.58 3.22
N LEU A 306 12.11 24.84 3.26
CA LEU A 306 11.26 25.36 4.34
C LEU A 306 9.93 24.60 4.43
N THR A 307 9.33 24.31 3.29
CA THR A 307 8.05 23.57 3.23
C THR A 307 8.23 22.14 3.69
N GLY A 308 9.30 21.46 3.27
CA GLY A 308 9.64 20.12 3.72
C GLY A 308 9.91 20.07 5.23
N ALA A 309 10.67 21.03 5.77
CA ALA A 309 10.91 21.14 7.21
C ALA A 309 9.62 21.33 8.00
N TYR A 310 8.75 22.24 7.56
CA TYR A 310 7.44 22.46 8.19
C TYR A 310 6.56 21.21 8.16
N GLN A 311 6.50 20.50 7.03
CA GLN A 311 5.73 19.26 6.89
C GLN A 311 6.24 18.16 7.83
N LEU A 312 7.56 17.96 7.87
CA LEU A 312 8.21 16.97 8.74
C LEU A 312 7.90 17.24 10.22
N LEU A 313 8.14 18.47 10.69
CA LEU A 313 7.90 18.84 12.08
C LEU A 313 6.42 18.82 12.45
N SER A 314 5.53 19.23 11.53
CA SER A 314 4.09 19.14 11.75
C SER A 314 3.61 17.70 11.87
N ALA A 315 4.16 16.78 11.07
CA ALA A 315 3.84 15.36 11.15
C ALA A 315 4.29 14.75 12.49
N LEU A 316 5.53 15.03 12.91
CA LEU A 316 6.05 14.62 14.23
C LEU A 316 5.20 15.19 15.37
N ALA A 317 4.89 16.48 15.33
CA ALA A 317 4.08 17.14 16.36
C ALA A 317 2.68 16.53 16.46
N LYS A 318 2.08 16.15 15.32
CA LYS A 318 0.80 15.42 15.28
C LYS A 318 0.91 14.01 15.88
N ALA A 319 2.01 13.30 15.63
CA ALA A 319 2.22 11.97 16.23
C ALA A 319 2.44 12.02 17.75
N GLN A 320 2.96 13.12 18.28
CA GLN A 320 3.08 13.36 19.72
C GLN A 320 1.79 13.94 20.36
N ALA A 321 0.72 14.13 19.58
CA ALA A 321 -0.50 14.73 20.09
C ALA A 321 -1.12 13.86 21.22
N PRO A 322 -1.67 14.48 22.27
CA PRO A 322 -2.38 13.74 23.30
C PRO A 322 -3.59 13.00 22.71
N ALA A 323 -3.84 11.77 23.15
CA ALA A 323 -4.93 10.92 22.63
C ALA A 323 -6.35 11.52 22.71
N ALA A 324 -6.56 12.56 23.53
CA ALA A 324 -7.85 13.21 23.74
C ALA A 324 -8.08 14.46 22.85
N ASP A 325 -7.12 14.84 21.99
CA ASP A 325 -7.14 16.14 21.32
C ASP A 325 -7.09 16.01 19.78
N ASP A 326 -8.24 15.74 19.18
CA ASP A 326 -8.43 15.73 17.72
C ASP A 326 -8.85 17.13 17.18
N GLN A 327 -8.87 18.15 18.05
CA GLN A 327 -9.45 19.47 17.76
C GLN A 327 -8.41 20.60 17.70
N GLY A 328 -7.29 20.41 17.00
CA GLY A 328 -6.44 21.53 16.56
C GLY A 328 -5.95 22.48 17.66
N HIS A 329 -5.91 22.02 18.92
CA HIS A 329 -5.40 22.81 20.03
C HIS A 329 -3.87 22.93 19.96
N ASP A 330 -3.33 23.87 20.72
CA ASP A 330 -1.90 24.12 20.79
C ASP A 330 -1.28 23.28 21.91
N TRP A 331 -0.44 22.31 21.58
CA TRP A 331 0.26 21.47 22.56
C TRP A 331 1.77 21.60 22.46
N LEU A 332 2.46 21.18 23.53
CA LEU A 332 3.91 21.14 23.57
C LEU A 332 4.39 19.88 22.83
N CYS A 333 5.33 20.04 21.92
CA CYS A 333 6.03 18.94 21.27
C CYS A 333 7.52 19.01 21.54
N HIS A 334 8.14 17.84 21.55
CA HIS A 334 9.52 17.61 21.91
C HIS A 334 10.29 17.13 20.68
N LEU A 335 11.23 17.95 20.24
CA LEU A 335 12.11 17.76 19.08
C LEU A 335 13.52 17.32 19.50
N ASP A 336 13.76 17.05 20.78
CA ASP A 336 15.01 16.45 21.26
C ASP A 336 15.14 14.99 20.79
N ARG A 337 16.37 14.48 20.82
CA ARG A 337 16.69 13.14 20.31
C ARG A 337 15.84 12.04 20.93
N ALA A 338 15.66 12.06 22.24
CA ALA A 338 14.96 10.97 22.93
C ALA A 338 13.48 10.94 22.58
N ALA A 339 12.84 12.11 22.46
CA ALA A 339 11.45 12.21 22.03
C ALA A 339 11.26 11.80 20.56
N VAL A 340 12.14 12.26 19.67
CA VAL A 340 12.06 11.95 18.23
C VAL A 340 12.25 10.47 17.97
N GLU A 341 13.29 9.85 18.56
CA GLU A 341 13.60 8.43 18.36
C GLU A 341 12.50 7.49 18.89
N ARG A 342 11.66 7.95 19.83
CA ARG A 342 10.49 7.21 20.33
C ARG A 342 9.20 7.48 19.55
N THR A 343 9.14 8.53 18.74
CA THR A 343 7.91 8.89 18.03
C THR A 343 7.80 8.12 16.72
N LEU A 344 6.65 7.48 16.49
CA LEU A 344 6.34 6.77 15.25
C LEU A 344 5.25 7.50 14.48
N LEU A 345 5.45 7.71 13.18
CA LEU A 345 4.37 8.16 12.31
C LEU A 345 3.59 6.93 11.83
N LEU A 346 2.30 6.90 12.16
CA LEU A 346 1.39 5.81 11.84
C LEU A 346 0.31 6.29 10.88
N ALA A 347 0.10 5.55 9.79
CA ALA A 347 -0.98 5.81 8.86
C ALA A 347 -1.52 4.48 8.32
N VAL A 348 -2.85 4.38 8.21
CA VAL A 348 -3.46 3.28 7.46
C VAL A 348 -3.53 3.70 6.00
N VAL A 349 -2.90 2.92 5.14
CA VAL A 349 -2.90 3.12 3.70
C VAL A 349 -3.82 2.09 3.04
N HIS A 350 -4.47 2.54 1.98
CA HIS A 350 -5.30 1.74 1.10
C HIS A 350 -4.57 1.63 -0.24
N GLN A 351 -4.65 0.50 -0.93
CA GLN A 351 -4.18 0.45 -2.31
C GLN A 351 -5.02 1.39 -3.15
N GLU A 352 -4.37 2.34 -3.83
CA GLU A 352 -5.03 3.17 -4.82
C GLU A 352 -5.36 2.30 -6.04
N GLY A 353 -6.64 2.01 -6.23
CA GLY A 353 -7.12 1.33 -7.43
C GLY A 353 -7.04 2.23 -8.65
N VAL A 354 -7.00 1.63 -9.84
CA VAL A 354 -7.16 2.33 -11.11
C VAL A 354 -8.63 2.21 -11.51
N LEU A 355 -9.39 3.29 -11.38
CA LEU A 355 -10.76 3.38 -11.89
C LEU A 355 -10.79 3.74 -13.37
#